data_AF-A0A7W0Q1F9-F1
#
_entry.id   AF-A0A7W0Q1F9-F1
#
_cell.length_a   1.000
_cell.length_b   1.000
_cell.length_c   1.000
_cell.angle_alpha   90.00
_cell.angle_beta   90.00
_cell.angle_gamma   90.00
#
_symmetry.space_group_name_H-M   'P 1'
#
loop_
_entity.id
_entity.type
_entity.pdbx_description
1 polymer ?
#
loop_
_entity_poly.entity_id
_entity_poly.type
_entity_poly.pdbx_seq_one_letter_code
_entity_poly.pdbx_strand_id
1 'polypeptide(L)'
;MVDLDLAAVLRAAHVAARGKRRSADVAAFLLDRERHSLALIAELGAGTWRPSAPRGFFIREPKLRLISALPFRDRVVQHLLVAATLPAIERSFAPQSYACRKGFGTHRCLRAAAEL
;
A
#
# COMPACT_ATOMS: atom_id res chain seq x y z
N MET A 1 -8.01 -10.88 14.67
CA MET A 1 -8.10 -9.42 14.86
C MET A 1 -6.73 -8.86 14.57
N VAL A 2 -6.59 -7.80 13.77
CA VAL A 2 -5.26 -7.24 13.45
C VAL A 2 -4.76 -6.53 14.71
N ASP A 3 -3.60 -6.93 15.22
CA ASP A 3 -2.95 -6.20 16.31
C ASP A 3 -2.49 -4.84 15.77
N LEU A 4 -3.29 -3.81 16.04
CA LEU A 4 -2.99 -2.42 15.67
C LEU A 4 -2.05 -1.84 16.74
N ASP A 5 -0.79 -2.27 16.67
CA ASP A 5 0.28 -1.78 17.55
C ASP A 5 1.22 -0.82 16.81
N LEU A 6 2.07 -0.13 17.58
CA LEU A 6 3.06 0.79 17.04
C LEU A 6 4.00 0.12 16.05
N ALA A 7 4.38 -1.13 16.29
CA ALA A 7 5.28 -1.87 15.41
C ALA A 7 4.64 -2.14 14.04
N ALA A 8 3.35 -2.46 13.99
CA ALA A 8 2.59 -2.68 12.76
C ALA A 8 2.50 -1.40 11.93
N VAL A 9 2.17 -0.27 12.56
CA VAL A 9 2.09 1.03 11.86
C VAL A 9 3.46 1.47 11.36
N LEU A 10 4.52 1.31 12.16
CA LEU A 10 5.88 1.62 11.73
C LEU A 10 6.36 0.73 10.58
N ARG A 11 6.03 -0.57 10.60
CA ARG A 11 6.32 -1.49 9.47
C ARG A 11 5.57 -1.06 8.22
N ALA A 12 4.28 -0.73 8.32
CA ALA A 12 3.49 -0.25 7.20
C ALA A 12 4.05 1.06 6.62
N ALA A 13 4.43 2.02 7.47
CA ALA A 13 5.07 3.27 7.06
C ALA A 13 6.40 3.02 6.35
N HIS A 14 7.22 2.08 6.86
CA HIS A 14 8.47 1.70 6.23
C HIS A 14 8.23 1.16 4.81
N VAL A 15 7.29 0.23 4.64
CA VAL A 15 6.95 -0.35 3.33
C VAL A 15 6.41 0.72 2.39
N ALA A 16 5.49 1.57 2.86
CA ALA A 16 4.90 2.66 2.09
C ALA A 16 5.95 3.66 1.56
N ALA A 17 7.02 3.88 2.32
CA ALA A 17 8.07 4.83 1.99
C ALA A 17 9.11 4.28 0.98
N ARG A 18 9.12 2.96 0.71
CA ARG A 18 10.15 2.34 -0.15
C ARG A 18 10.16 3.00 -1.54
N GLY A 19 11.35 3.40 -1.97
CA GLY A 19 11.56 4.08 -3.26
C GLY A 19 11.04 5.53 -3.35
N LYS A 20 10.38 6.06 -2.31
CA LYS A 20 9.77 7.41 -2.32
C LYS A 20 10.18 8.30 -1.14
N ARG A 21 11.19 7.91 -0.38
CA ARG A 21 11.66 8.64 0.83
C ARG A 21 12.02 10.11 0.60
N ARG A 22 12.40 10.48 -0.63
CA ARG A 22 12.76 11.86 -1.00
C ARG A 22 11.56 12.75 -1.37
N SER A 23 10.36 12.17 -1.49
CA SER A 23 9.14 12.95 -1.73
C SER A 23 8.83 13.80 -0.49
N ALA A 24 8.45 15.06 -0.67
CA ALA A 24 8.23 16.00 0.43
C ALA A 24 7.19 15.49 1.44
N ASP A 25 6.08 14.92 0.96
CA ASP A 25 5.02 14.35 1.81
C ASP A 25 5.50 13.14 2.64
N VAL A 26 6.34 12.29 2.04
CA VAL A 26 6.94 11.14 2.71
C VAL A 26 7.97 11.60 3.74
N ALA A 27 8.86 12.51 3.36
CA ALA A 27 9.89 13.03 4.25
C ALA A 27 9.29 13.73 5.48
N ALA A 28 8.27 14.58 5.29
CA ALA A 28 7.56 15.26 6.37
C ALA A 28 6.97 14.27 7.39
N PHE A 29 6.30 13.22 6.93
CA PHE A 29 5.79 12.18 7.82
C PHE A 29 6.93 11.43 8.51
N LEU A 30 8.00 11.08 7.80
CA LEU A 30 9.09 10.29 8.37
C LEU A 30 9.87 11.03 9.45
N LEU A 31 9.92 12.37 9.40
CA LEU A 31 10.54 13.21 10.43
C LEU A 31 9.83 13.08 11.78
N ASP A 32 8.49 12.98 11.78
CA ASP A 32 7.68 12.85 13.00
C ASP A 32 6.88 11.53 13.02
N ARG A 33 7.52 10.45 12.55
CA ARG A 33 6.87 9.16 12.28
C ARG A 33 6.21 8.54 13.49
N GLU A 34 6.77 8.72 14.69
CA GLU A 34 6.25 8.14 15.92
C GLU A 34 4.93 8.82 16.29
N ARG A 35 4.92 10.15 16.34
CA ARG A 35 3.72 10.94 16.62
C ARG A 35 2.61 10.66 15.61
N HIS A 36 2.94 10.65 14.32
CA HIS A 36 1.97 10.32 13.28
C HIS A 36 1.43 8.90 13.41
N SER A 37 2.26 7.93 13.80
CA SER A 37 1.85 6.55 14.00
C SER A 37 0.93 6.39 15.22
N LEU A 38 1.26 7.02 16.34
CA LEU A 38 0.42 7.02 17.54
C LEU A 38 -0.93 7.68 17.29
N ALA A 39 -0.96 8.81 16.56
CA ALA A 39 -2.21 9.45 16.15
C ALA A 39 -3.07 8.52 15.28
N LEU A 40 -2.46 7.83 14.30
CA LEU A 40 -3.16 6.84 13.47
C LEU A 40 -3.73 5.69 14.31
N ILE A 41 -2.99 5.18 15.30
CA ILE A 41 -3.47 4.11 16.18
C ILE A 41 -4.70 4.57 16.95
N ALA A 42 -4.64 5.77 17.55
CA ALA A 42 -5.77 6.33 18.29
C ALA A 42 -7.00 6.52 17.39
N GLU A 43 -6.84 7.10 16.20
CA GLU A 43 -7.95 7.35 15.29
C GLU A 43 -8.56 6.08 14.70
N LEU A 44 -7.74 5.10 14.35
CA LEU A 44 -8.21 3.81 13.82
C LEU A 44 -8.88 2.99 14.92
N GLY A 45 -8.33 3.00 16.15
CA GLY A 45 -8.93 2.36 17.31
C GLY A 45 -10.27 2.99 17.71
N ALA A 46 -10.40 4.31 17.57
CA ALA A 46 -11.65 5.04 17.80
C ALA A 46 -12.63 5.00 16.61
N GLY A 47 -12.24 4.45 15.45
CA GLY A 47 -13.04 4.46 14.23
C GLY A 47 -13.29 5.86 13.65
N THR A 48 -12.47 6.85 14.01
CA THR A 48 -12.63 8.26 13.60
C THR A 48 -11.79 8.61 12.38
N TRP A 49 -10.81 7.77 12.02
CA TRP A 49 -9.99 7.97 10.83
C TRP A 49 -10.86 8.03 9.56
N ARG A 50 -10.58 9.02 8.71
CA ARG A 50 -11.19 9.16 7.38
C ARG A 50 -10.12 9.33 6.31
N PRO A 51 -10.24 8.68 5.14
CA PRO A 51 -9.33 8.92 4.02
C PRO A 51 -9.36 10.37 3.58
N SER A 52 -8.19 10.94 3.30
CA SER A 52 -8.07 12.28 2.73
C SER A 52 -8.34 12.27 1.23
N ALA A 53 -8.62 13.44 0.65
CA ALA A 53 -8.76 13.59 -0.79
C ALA A 53 -7.44 13.25 -1.51
N PRO A 54 -7.46 12.42 -2.56
CA PRO A 54 -6.27 12.12 -3.33
C PRO A 54 -5.88 13.28 -4.26
N ARG A 55 -4.59 13.38 -4.58
CA ARG A 55 -4.08 14.29 -5.60
C ARG A 55 -4.11 13.62 -6.98
N GLY A 56 -4.86 14.22 -7.90
CA GLY A 56 -4.90 13.82 -9.31
C GLY A 56 -3.76 14.43 -10.14
N PHE A 57 -3.13 13.67 -11.02
CA PHE A 57 -2.22 14.18 -12.05
C PHE A 57 -2.10 13.22 -13.23
N PHE A 58 -1.86 13.73 -14.43
CA PHE A 58 -1.69 12.91 -15.62
C PHE A 58 -0.23 12.47 -15.81
N ILE A 59 -0.02 11.22 -16.23
CA ILE A 59 1.27 10.74 -16.76
C ILE A 59 1.06 9.95 -18.05
N ARG A 60 2.10 9.81 -18.88
CA ARG A 60 2.02 9.15 -20.19
C ARG A 60 3.11 8.09 -20.35
N GLU A 61 2.78 6.81 -20.13
CA GLU A 61 3.74 5.69 -20.23
C GLU A 61 3.05 4.31 -20.44
N PRO A 62 2.78 3.81 -21.66
CA PRO A 62 2.93 4.42 -22.97
C PRO A 62 1.73 5.33 -23.35
N LYS A 63 0.61 5.25 -22.64
CA LYS A 63 -0.62 6.02 -22.87
C LYS A 63 -0.92 6.99 -21.72
N LEU A 64 -1.70 8.02 -22.00
CA LEU A 64 -2.15 8.99 -21.01
C LEU A 64 -3.03 8.30 -19.95
N ARG A 65 -2.70 8.50 -18.67
CA ARG A 65 -3.49 8.00 -17.54
C ARG A 65 -3.59 9.06 -16.46
N LEU A 66 -4.77 9.23 -15.90
CA LEU A 66 -4.97 9.99 -14.66
C LEU A 66 -4.51 9.12 -13.48
N ILE A 67 -3.52 9.60 -12.73
CA ILE A 67 -3.06 8.99 -11.49
C ILE A 67 -3.73 9.69 -10.32
N SER A 68 -4.27 8.88 -9.42
CA SER A 68 -4.77 9.31 -8.12
C SER A 68 -3.76 8.89 -7.06
N ALA A 69 -3.09 9.86 -6.43
CA ALA A 69 -2.11 9.60 -5.39
C ALA A 69 -2.63 10.03 -4.02
N LEU A 70 -2.74 9.07 -3.12
CA LEU A 70 -3.09 9.32 -1.72
C LEU A 70 -1.94 10.04 -0.98
N PRO A 71 -2.27 10.96 -0.06
CA PRO A 71 -1.30 11.48 0.90
C PRO A 71 -0.58 10.34 1.62
N PHE A 72 0.69 10.54 1.98
CA PHE A 72 1.52 9.46 2.53
C PHE A 72 0.91 8.81 3.78
N ARG A 73 0.28 9.59 4.66
CA ARG A 73 -0.43 9.09 5.84
C ARG A 73 -1.47 8.02 5.50
N ASP A 74 -2.29 8.27 4.48
CA ASP A 74 -3.33 7.33 4.06
C ASP A 74 -2.74 6.11 3.35
N ARG A 75 -1.58 6.27 2.69
CA ARG A 75 -0.82 5.14 2.16
C ARG A 75 -0.35 4.21 3.29
N VAL A 76 0.00 4.72 4.47
CA VAL A 76 0.32 3.88 5.64
C VAL A 76 -0.88 3.01 6.03
N VAL A 77 -2.07 3.60 6.11
CA VAL A 77 -3.31 2.87 6.41
C VAL A 77 -3.62 1.84 5.32
N GLN A 78 -3.44 2.19 4.05
CA GLN A 78 -3.59 1.24 2.94
C GLN A 78 -2.64 0.04 3.08
N HIS A 79 -1.39 0.26 3.50
CA HIS A 79 -0.43 -0.82 3.74
C HIS A 79 -0.79 -1.68 4.96
N LEU A 80 -1.38 -1.10 6.02
CA LEU A 80 -1.94 -1.87 7.14
C LEU A 80 -3.06 -2.78 6.67
N LEU A 81 -4.01 -2.23 5.89
CA LEU A 81 -5.13 -2.99 5.35
C LEU A 81 -4.65 -4.14 4.47
N VAL A 82 -3.72 -3.87 3.55
CA VAL A 82 -3.14 -4.88 2.66
C VAL A 82 -2.41 -5.97 3.46
N ALA A 83 -1.60 -5.61 4.46
CA ALA A 83 -0.91 -6.60 5.29
C ALA A 83 -1.88 -7.54 6.01
N ALA A 84 -3.04 -7.03 6.44
CA ALA A 84 -4.06 -7.79 7.13
C ALA A 84 -4.90 -8.68 6.21
N THR A 85 -5.31 -8.17 5.04
CA THR A 85 -6.34 -8.82 4.22
C THR A 85 -5.76 -9.63 3.06
N LEU A 86 -4.63 -9.19 2.49
CA LEU A 86 -4.07 -9.80 1.28
C LEU A 86 -3.77 -11.30 1.43
N PRO A 87 -3.23 -11.81 2.55
CA PRO A 87 -2.97 -13.25 2.67
C PRO A 87 -4.22 -14.12 2.53
N ALA A 88 -5.39 -13.66 3.00
CA ALA A 88 -6.64 -14.38 2.84
C ALA A 88 -7.17 -14.28 1.40
N ILE A 89 -7.08 -13.09 0.82
CA ILE A 89 -7.48 -12.84 -0.57
C ILE A 89 -6.64 -13.68 -1.54
N GLU A 90 -5.32 -13.73 -1.37
CA GLU A 90 -4.42 -14.49 -2.25
C GLU A 90 -4.71 -16.00 -2.27
N ARG A 91 -5.24 -16.57 -1.17
CA ARG A 91 -5.66 -17.98 -1.14
C ARG A 91 -6.91 -18.26 -1.97
N SER A 92 -7.74 -17.24 -2.21
CA SER A 92 -8.94 -17.35 -3.05
C SER A 92 -8.66 -17.12 -4.54
N PHE A 93 -7.45 -16.70 -4.90
CA PHE A 93 -7.12 -16.43 -6.28
C PHE A 93 -7.06 -17.70 -7.12
N ALA A 94 -7.61 -17.61 -8.33
CA ALA A 94 -7.48 -18.66 -9.32
C ALA A 94 -5.98 -18.92 -9.64
N PRO A 95 -5.58 -20.17 -9.94
CA PRO A 95 -4.19 -20.51 -10.25
C PRO A 95 -3.56 -19.64 -11.34
N GLN A 96 -4.38 -19.19 -12.30
CA GLN A 96 -4.04 -18.32 -13.42
C GLN A 96 -3.97 -16.82 -13.09
N SER A 97 -4.09 -16.43 -11.81
CA SER A 97 -3.90 -15.05 -11.39
C SER A 97 -2.40 -14.76 -11.20
N TYR A 98 -1.79 -13.96 -12.08
CA TYR A 98 -0.35 -13.69 -12.02
C TYR A 98 0.01 -12.24 -11.63
N ALA A 99 -0.94 -11.31 -11.71
CA ALA A 99 -0.68 -9.90 -11.49
C ALA A 99 -0.51 -9.55 -10.01
N CYS A 100 0.44 -8.66 -9.70
CA CYS A 100 0.65 -8.06 -8.36
C CYS A 100 0.85 -9.06 -7.20
N ARG A 101 1.35 -10.28 -7.47
CA ARG A 101 1.62 -11.31 -6.45
C ARG A 101 3.12 -11.58 -6.33
N LYS A 102 3.58 -11.84 -5.11
CA LYS A 102 5.00 -12.14 -4.85
C LYS A 102 5.40 -13.47 -5.51
N GLY A 103 6.45 -13.46 -6.35
CA GLY A 103 6.89 -14.65 -7.09
C GLY A 103 6.04 -14.99 -8.32
N PHE A 104 5.15 -14.09 -8.74
CA PHE A 104 4.41 -14.17 -9.99
C PHE A 104 4.73 -12.96 -10.87
N GLY A 105 4.20 -12.96 -12.10
CA GLY A 105 4.35 -11.86 -13.04
C GLY A 105 4.23 -12.35 -14.49
N THR A 106 4.46 -11.42 -15.43
CA THR A 106 4.26 -11.65 -16.87
C THR A 106 5.06 -12.83 -17.41
N HIS A 107 6.34 -12.97 -17.03
CA HIS A 107 7.16 -14.09 -17.52
C HIS A 107 6.64 -15.46 -17.07
N ARG A 108 6.16 -15.56 -15.82
CA ARG A 108 5.58 -16.81 -15.30
C ARG A 108 4.26 -17.14 -16.02
N CYS A 109 3.44 -16.12 -16.26
CA CYS A 109 2.21 -16.26 -17.02
C CYS A 109 2.49 -16.77 -18.45
N LEU A 110 3.45 -16.17 -19.15
CA LEU A 110 3.81 -16.57 -20.52
C LEU A 110 4.32 -18.01 -20.60
N ARG A 111 5.14 -18.45 -19.64
CA ARG A 111 5.60 -19.85 -19.59
C ARG A 111 4.44 -20.83 -19.40
N ALA A 112 3.57 -20.56 -18.43
CA ALA A 112 2.40 -21.39 -18.19
C ALA A 112 1.45 -21.43 -19.40
N ALA A 113 1.29 -20.30 -20.10
CA ALA A 113 0.45 -20.23 -21.31
C ALA A 113 1.05 -20.99 -22.51
N ALA A 114 2.37 -21.14 -22.58
CA ALA A 114 3.04 -21.87 -23.66
C ALA A 114 3.00 -23.41 -23.47
N GLU A 115 2.64 -23.87 -22.28
CA GLU A 115 2.51 -25.30 -21.92
C GLU A 115 1.05 -25.80 -22.02
N LEU A 116 0.10 -24.91 -22.36
CA LEU A 116 -1.31 -25.23 -22.63
C LEU A 116 -1.51 -25.64 -24.09
#